data_AF-A0A843ILW6-F1
#
_entry.id   AF-A0A843ILW6-F1
#
_cell.length_a   1.000
_cell.length_b   1.000
_cell.length_c   1.000
_cell.angle_alpha   90.00
_cell.angle_beta   90.00
_cell.angle_gamma   90.00
#
_symmetry.space_group_name_H-M   'P 1'
#
loop_
_entity.id
_entity.type
_entity.pdbx_description
1 polymer ?
#
loop_
_entity_poly.entity_id
_entity_poly.type
_entity_poly.pdbx_seq_one_letter_code
_entity_poly.pdbx_strand_id
1 'polypeptide(L)'
;SRETVTVPNGRVLQRVSITPASSIMPALYALKNNLWFVAEESLGVCGFGNLAVLTSTEDYPCADKKRSALAVKLASMAKCGRVLVGYGADKRKVLEKIESLPQSQRILEDRLFFASDAVRVEDGVCGYGNGSGGFSNPLLYLEGYKQAIATAAAAACLLGYNPDSLSGFTSVPGRLSLTSENGITVIDNSNSGTNRNTSVIAAEYARRTENAGIILVIGIESETVCEGFSKEDVTSAIAEIKPECAVVVGDSLKGIVQEDFDNTSDNTIIYHADNLESGRKRALEIAGVSGNEVKQGDCGGKTVILCVKTWR
;
A
#
# COMPACT_ATOMS: atom_id res chain seq x y z
N SER A 1 25.70 -0.54 -4.00
CA SER A 1 25.51 -1.63 -4.99
C SER A 1 24.20 -2.34 -4.69
N ARG A 2 23.40 -2.71 -5.70
CA ARG A 2 22.24 -3.58 -5.45
C ARG A 2 22.73 -5.03 -5.41
N GLU A 3 22.18 -5.81 -4.49
CA GLU A 3 22.62 -7.17 -4.18
C GLU A 3 21.45 -8.14 -4.31
N THR A 4 21.69 -9.34 -4.83
CA THR A 4 20.77 -10.46 -4.69
C THR A 4 21.08 -11.15 -3.37
N VAL A 5 20.08 -11.27 -2.50
CA VAL A 5 20.23 -11.88 -1.17
C VAL A 5 19.27 -13.04 -0.99
N THR A 6 19.68 -14.06 -0.25
CA THR A 6 18.74 -15.10 0.21
C THR A 6 17.97 -14.61 1.42
N VAL A 7 16.69 -14.93 1.52
CA VAL A 7 15.86 -14.65 2.71
C VAL A 7 15.45 -16.00 3.34
N PRO A 8 15.48 -16.15 4.69
CA PRO A 8 15.77 -15.13 5.70
C PRO A 8 17.27 -14.93 6.00
N ASN A 9 18.15 -15.80 5.52
CA ASN A 9 19.55 -15.88 5.98
C ASN A 9 20.44 -14.69 5.58
N GLY A 10 19.96 -13.76 4.75
CA GLY A 10 20.67 -12.55 4.35
C GLY A 10 21.95 -12.77 3.52
N ARG A 11 22.23 -14.00 3.06
CA ARG A 11 23.45 -14.28 2.29
C ARG A 11 23.41 -13.60 0.93
N VAL A 12 24.39 -12.74 0.67
CA VAL A 12 24.61 -12.13 -0.64
C VAL A 12 25.06 -13.20 -1.63
N LEU A 13 24.26 -13.40 -2.68
CA LEU A 13 24.58 -14.30 -3.79
C LEU A 13 25.43 -13.59 -4.84
N GLN A 14 25.10 -12.33 -5.15
CA GLN A 14 25.77 -11.57 -6.20
C GLN A 14 25.52 -10.06 -6.04
N ARG A 15 26.50 -9.25 -6.46
CA ARG A 15 26.32 -7.81 -6.74
C ARG A 15 25.90 -7.60 -8.19
N VAL A 16 24.81 -6.89 -8.41
CA VAL A 16 24.16 -6.77 -9.71
C VAL A 16 24.03 -5.30 -10.15
N SER A 17 23.99 -5.10 -11.48
CA SER A 17 23.59 -3.82 -12.08
C SER A 17 22.09 -3.60 -11.91
N ILE A 18 21.62 -2.38 -12.19
CA ILE A 18 20.19 -2.01 -12.12
C ILE A 18 19.38 -2.46 -13.35
N THR A 19 19.99 -3.19 -14.29
CA THR A 19 19.35 -3.55 -15.55
C THR A 19 18.49 -4.80 -15.40
N PRO A 20 17.31 -4.89 -16.05
CA PRO A 20 16.45 -6.07 -16.02
C PRO A 20 17.18 -7.41 -16.19
N ALA A 21 18.07 -7.52 -17.17
CA ALA A 21 18.81 -8.77 -17.44
C ALA A 21 19.65 -9.30 -16.25
N SER A 22 19.91 -8.47 -15.24
CA SER A 22 20.60 -8.91 -14.03
C SER A 22 19.79 -9.91 -13.19
N SER A 23 18.47 -10.00 -13.40
CA SER A 23 17.59 -10.95 -12.72
C SER A 23 17.68 -12.38 -13.26
N ILE A 24 18.30 -12.60 -14.44
CA ILE A 24 18.40 -13.92 -15.07
C ILE A 24 19.22 -14.90 -14.22
N MET A 25 20.40 -14.50 -13.75
CA MET A 25 21.27 -15.39 -12.95
C MET A 25 20.64 -15.77 -11.60
N PRO A 26 20.08 -14.83 -10.82
CA PRO A 26 19.27 -15.15 -9.64
C PRO A 26 18.08 -16.06 -9.93
N ALA A 27 17.36 -15.85 -11.04
CA ALA A 27 16.23 -16.69 -11.43
C ALA A 27 16.67 -18.14 -11.72
N LEU A 28 17.77 -18.33 -12.45
CA LEU A 28 18.36 -19.65 -12.69
C LEU A 28 18.85 -20.32 -11.41
N TYR A 29 19.43 -19.54 -10.50
CA TYR A 29 19.82 -20.04 -9.17
C TYR A 29 18.60 -20.52 -8.39
N ALA A 30 17.53 -19.74 -8.34
CA ALA A 30 16.31 -20.12 -7.65
C ALA A 30 15.68 -21.37 -8.26
N LEU A 31 15.59 -21.45 -9.59
CA LEU A 31 15.11 -22.64 -10.30
C LEU A 31 15.92 -23.89 -9.94
N LYS A 32 17.26 -23.81 -9.98
CA LYS A 32 18.15 -24.93 -9.68
C LYS A 32 18.01 -25.43 -8.23
N ASN A 33 17.63 -24.56 -7.31
CA ASN A 33 17.53 -24.86 -5.88
C ASN A 33 16.07 -25.01 -5.40
N ASN A 34 15.10 -25.04 -6.32
CA ASN A 34 13.67 -25.08 -6.00
C ASN A 34 13.24 -23.96 -5.02
N LEU A 35 13.72 -22.75 -5.26
CA LEU A 35 13.42 -21.55 -4.48
C LEU A 35 12.50 -20.61 -5.26
N TRP A 36 11.85 -19.72 -4.52
CA TRP A 36 11.18 -18.57 -5.10
C TRP A 36 12.19 -17.46 -5.41
N PHE A 37 11.97 -16.75 -6.51
CA PHE A 37 12.73 -15.56 -6.86
C PHE A 37 11.79 -14.38 -7.05
N VAL A 38 12.06 -13.30 -6.33
CA VAL A 38 11.31 -12.05 -6.41
C VAL A 38 12.30 -10.95 -6.79
N ALA A 39 11.97 -10.20 -7.83
CA ALA A 39 12.74 -9.05 -8.29
C ALA A 39 11.80 -7.85 -8.49
N GLU A 40 12.29 -6.67 -8.12
CA GLU A 40 11.61 -5.41 -8.40
C GLU A 40 12.36 -4.68 -9.52
N GLU A 41 11.66 -4.43 -10.62
CA GLU A 41 12.17 -3.71 -11.79
C GLU A 41 11.20 -2.60 -12.18
N SER A 42 11.65 -1.34 -12.14
CA SER A 42 10.75 -0.18 -12.32
C SER A 42 10.36 0.11 -13.77
N LEU A 43 11.16 -0.35 -14.74
CA LEU A 43 11.04 0.06 -16.15
C LEU A 43 10.41 -1.00 -17.06
N GLY A 44 10.12 -2.19 -16.54
CA GLY A 44 9.54 -3.31 -17.30
C GLY A 44 10.05 -4.66 -16.81
N VAL A 45 9.94 -5.66 -17.68
CA VAL A 45 10.40 -7.04 -17.43
C VAL A 45 11.35 -7.51 -18.54
N CYS A 46 12.04 -8.62 -18.34
CA CYS A 46 12.88 -9.24 -19.39
C CYS A 46 12.08 -9.82 -20.58
N GLY A 47 10.75 -9.86 -20.50
CA GLY A 47 9.86 -10.34 -21.56
C GLY A 47 9.79 -11.86 -21.72
N PHE A 48 10.18 -12.60 -20.70
CA PHE A 48 10.05 -14.06 -20.65
C PHE A 48 9.28 -14.45 -19.39
N GLY A 49 8.23 -15.25 -19.54
CA GLY A 49 7.41 -15.74 -18.44
C GLY A 49 6.00 -16.15 -18.86
N ASN A 50 5.34 -16.93 -18.01
CA ASN A 50 3.96 -17.40 -18.24
C ASN A 50 2.94 -16.26 -18.13
N LEU A 51 3.18 -15.31 -17.23
CA LEU A 51 2.31 -14.17 -16.97
C LEU A 51 3.16 -12.92 -16.68
N ALA A 52 2.90 -11.83 -17.38
CA ALA A 52 3.31 -10.49 -16.98
C ALA A 52 2.12 -9.73 -16.41
N VAL A 53 2.34 -8.91 -15.40
CA VAL A 53 1.30 -8.09 -14.78
C VAL A 53 1.68 -6.61 -14.88
N LEU A 54 0.82 -5.81 -15.52
CA LEU A 54 0.96 -4.36 -15.58
C LEU A 54 0.21 -3.75 -14.39
N THR A 55 0.94 -3.43 -13.32
CA THR A 55 0.37 -2.91 -12.06
C THR A 55 0.12 -1.41 -12.05
N SER A 56 0.68 -0.65 -13.00
CA SER A 56 0.46 0.79 -13.11
C SER A 56 0.48 1.24 -14.58
N THR A 57 -0.50 2.07 -14.93
CA THR A 57 -0.61 2.73 -16.25
C THR A 57 -0.01 4.14 -16.26
N GLU A 58 0.73 4.52 -15.22
CA GLU A 58 1.46 5.78 -15.20
C GLU A 58 2.45 5.83 -16.36
N ASP A 59 2.40 6.94 -17.09
CA ASP A 59 3.25 7.17 -18.24
C ASP A 59 4.06 8.43 -17.99
N TYR A 60 5.37 8.31 -18.16
CA TYR A 60 6.32 9.39 -17.98
C TYR A 60 7.43 9.25 -19.01
N PRO A 61 8.09 10.37 -19.38
CA PRO A 61 9.22 10.34 -20.27
C PRO A 61 10.39 9.56 -19.63
N CYS A 62 10.94 8.59 -20.36
CA CYS A 62 12.14 7.83 -20.00
C CYS A 62 13.15 7.86 -21.15
N ALA A 63 14.35 7.32 -20.90
CA ALA A 63 15.46 7.32 -21.86
C ALA A 63 15.71 8.72 -22.45
N ASP A 64 16.07 9.69 -21.59
CA ASP A 64 16.32 11.08 -21.99
C ASP A 64 15.10 11.73 -22.69
N LYS A 65 13.90 11.46 -22.15
CA LYS A 65 12.61 11.91 -22.68
C LYS A 65 12.25 11.43 -24.10
N LYS A 66 12.99 10.46 -24.65
CA LYS A 66 12.77 9.93 -26.01
C LYS A 66 11.73 8.81 -26.06
N ARG A 67 11.34 8.25 -24.91
CA ARG A 67 10.41 7.11 -24.83
C ARG A 67 9.36 7.31 -23.76
N SER A 68 8.20 6.70 -23.99
CA SER A 68 7.12 6.57 -23.00
C SER A 68 7.38 5.36 -22.11
N ALA A 69 7.33 5.55 -20.78
CA ALA A 69 7.51 4.46 -19.83
C ALA A 69 6.44 3.37 -20.00
N LEU A 70 5.18 3.75 -20.26
CA LEU A 70 4.11 2.79 -20.51
C LEU A 70 4.35 2.00 -21.80
N ALA A 71 4.79 2.66 -22.87
CA ALA A 71 5.17 2.00 -24.13
C ALA A 71 6.27 0.96 -23.91
N VAL A 72 7.30 1.32 -23.14
CA VAL A 72 8.44 0.42 -22.86
C VAL A 72 7.99 -0.77 -22.01
N LYS A 73 7.17 -0.57 -20.98
CA LYS A 73 6.61 -1.66 -20.16
C LYS A 73 5.82 -2.63 -21.03
N LEU A 74 4.86 -2.14 -21.82
CA LEU A 74 4.02 -2.96 -22.70
C LEU A 74 4.85 -3.72 -23.75
N ALA A 75 5.78 -3.03 -24.41
CA ALA A 75 6.67 -3.65 -25.39
C ALA A 75 7.55 -4.75 -24.75
N SER A 76 8.01 -4.55 -23.51
CA SER A 76 8.77 -5.56 -22.78
C SER A 76 7.94 -6.80 -22.44
N MET A 77 6.62 -6.66 -22.25
CA MET A 77 5.70 -7.75 -21.93
C MET A 77 5.19 -8.51 -23.17
N ALA A 78 5.41 -7.99 -24.39
CA ALA A 78 4.85 -8.54 -25.64
C ALA A 78 5.26 -9.99 -25.94
N LYS A 79 6.34 -10.47 -25.32
CA LYS A 79 6.85 -11.85 -25.46
C LYS A 79 6.42 -12.79 -24.34
N CYS A 80 5.74 -12.30 -23.31
CA CYS A 80 5.18 -13.14 -22.27
C CYS A 80 4.00 -13.98 -22.81
N GLY A 81 3.76 -15.14 -22.17
CA GLY A 81 2.67 -16.03 -22.54
C GLY A 81 1.31 -15.36 -22.40
N ARG A 82 1.10 -14.62 -21.31
CA ARG A 82 -0.08 -13.80 -21.03
C ARG A 82 0.34 -12.48 -20.41
N VAL A 83 -0.46 -11.44 -20.62
CA VAL A 83 -0.33 -10.14 -19.99
C VAL A 83 -1.64 -9.79 -19.28
N LEU A 84 -1.57 -9.59 -17.98
CA LEU A 84 -2.68 -9.12 -17.17
C LEU A 84 -2.50 -7.64 -16.87
N VAL A 85 -3.49 -6.84 -17.23
CA VAL A 85 -3.58 -5.44 -16.83
C VAL A 85 -4.25 -5.37 -15.46
N GLY A 86 -3.61 -4.66 -14.52
CA GLY A 86 -4.05 -4.57 -13.14
C GLY A 86 -5.46 -3.97 -12.97
N TYR A 87 -6.07 -4.29 -11.83
CA TYR A 87 -7.41 -3.82 -11.48
C TYR A 87 -7.41 -2.30 -11.29
N GLY A 88 -8.41 -1.62 -11.84
CA GLY A 88 -8.52 -0.15 -11.80
C GLY A 88 -7.71 0.59 -12.87
N ALA A 89 -6.97 -0.12 -13.73
CA ALA A 89 -6.26 0.49 -14.85
C ALA A 89 -7.20 1.05 -15.92
N ASP A 90 -6.79 2.15 -16.58
CA ASP A 90 -7.51 2.70 -17.72
C ASP A 90 -7.32 1.79 -18.96
N LYS A 91 -8.33 0.95 -19.22
CA LYS A 91 -8.38 0.01 -20.35
C LYS A 91 -8.17 0.71 -21.69
N ARG A 92 -8.80 1.87 -21.90
CA ARG A 92 -8.69 2.61 -23.16
C ARG A 92 -7.26 3.11 -23.36
N LYS A 93 -6.66 3.71 -22.33
CA LYS A 93 -5.26 4.19 -22.37
C LYS A 93 -4.28 3.06 -22.70
N VAL A 94 -4.49 1.86 -22.16
CA VAL A 94 -3.65 0.70 -22.44
C VAL A 94 -3.80 0.25 -23.90
N LEU A 95 -5.03 0.12 -24.39
CA LEU A 95 -5.31 -0.30 -25.77
C LEU A 95 -4.73 0.69 -26.79
N GLU A 96 -5.00 1.99 -26.61
CA GLU A 96 -4.43 3.07 -27.45
C GLU A 96 -2.90 3.00 -27.47
N LYS A 97 -2.28 2.75 -26.31
CA LYS A 97 -0.83 2.64 -26.23
C LYS A 97 -0.31 1.40 -26.97
N ILE A 98 -0.95 0.25 -26.84
CA ILE A 98 -0.58 -0.96 -27.59
C ILE A 98 -0.70 -0.72 -29.09
N GLU A 99 -1.77 -0.08 -29.56
CA GLU A 99 -1.95 0.26 -30.98
C GLU A 99 -0.87 1.19 -31.51
N SER A 100 -0.37 2.11 -30.68
CA SER A 100 0.74 3.00 -31.07
C SER A 100 2.10 2.30 -31.22
N LEU A 101 2.25 1.07 -30.69
CA LEU A 101 3.51 0.33 -30.78
C LEU A 101 3.73 -0.27 -32.18
N PRO A 102 4.98 -0.45 -32.61
CA PRO A 102 5.31 -1.26 -33.78
C PRO A 102 4.69 -2.66 -33.67
N GLN A 103 4.23 -3.23 -34.78
CA GLN A 103 3.53 -4.52 -34.79
C GLN A 103 4.31 -5.64 -34.08
N SER A 104 5.63 -5.67 -34.21
CA SER A 104 6.52 -6.64 -33.55
C SER A 104 6.61 -6.51 -32.02
N GLN A 105 6.09 -5.41 -31.46
CA GLN A 105 6.09 -5.08 -30.04
C GLN A 105 4.67 -5.04 -29.45
N ARG A 106 3.64 -5.31 -30.25
CA ARG A 106 2.27 -5.36 -29.76
C ARG A 106 2.02 -6.65 -28.99
N ILE A 107 1.29 -6.53 -27.90
CA ILE A 107 0.70 -7.69 -27.22
C ILE A 107 -0.46 -8.16 -28.10
N LEU A 108 -0.53 -9.46 -28.37
CA LEU A 108 -1.63 -10.04 -29.14
C LEU A 108 -2.90 -10.07 -28.28
N GLU A 109 -4.06 -9.88 -28.90
CA GLU A 109 -5.35 -9.77 -28.22
C GLU A 109 -5.68 -11.00 -27.37
N ASP A 110 -5.40 -12.21 -27.89
CA ASP A 110 -5.58 -13.50 -27.20
C ASP A 110 -4.66 -13.70 -25.98
N ARG A 111 -3.67 -12.81 -25.81
CA ARG A 111 -2.73 -12.80 -24.67
C ARG A 111 -2.98 -11.65 -23.71
N LEU A 112 -3.89 -10.73 -24.02
CA LEU A 112 -4.17 -9.55 -23.19
C LEU A 112 -5.42 -9.78 -22.36
N PHE A 113 -5.28 -9.65 -21.04
CA PHE A 113 -6.36 -9.80 -20.07
C PHE A 113 -6.45 -8.56 -19.18
N PHE A 114 -7.64 -8.21 -18.73
CA PHE A 114 -7.85 -7.15 -17.74
C PHE A 114 -8.37 -7.76 -16.45
N ALA A 115 -7.80 -7.39 -15.31
CA ALA A 115 -8.24 -7.92 -14.02
C ALA A 115 -9.71 -7.63 -13.74
N SER A 116 -10.22 -6.47 -14.18
CA SER A 116 -11.64 -6.10 -14.08
C SER A 116 -12.59 -7.03 -14.84
N ASP A 117 -12.08 -7.77 -15.83
CA ASP A 117 -12.89 -8.73 -16.59
C ASP A 117 -12.94 -10.10 -15.87
N ALA A 118 -12.03 -10.35 -14.91
CA ALA A 118 -11.91 -11.62 -14.19
C ALA A 118 -12.45 -11.58 -12.76
N VAL A 119 -12.36 -10.42 -12.11
CA VAL A 119 -12.78 -10.22 -10.72
C VAL A 119 -13.56 -8.91 -10.54
N ARG A 120 -14.40 -8.85 -9.52
CA ARG A 120 -15.12 -7.65 -9.10
C ARG A 120 -15.00 -7.48 -7.60
N VAL A 121 -14.68 -6.26 -7.15
CA VAL A 121 -14.65 -5.93 -5.72
C VAL A 121 -15.80 -5.01 -5.36
N GLU A 122 -16.57 -5.39 -4.37
CA GLU A 122 -17.72 -4.65 -3.84
C GLU A 122 -17.81 -4.88 -2.33
N ASP A 123 -17.94 -3.80 -1.56
CA ASP A 123 -18.11 -3.83 -0.09
C ASP A 123 -17.22 -4.82 0.66
N GLY A 124 -15.91 -4.78 0.39
CA GLY A 124 -14.92 -5.61 1.09
C GLY A 124 -14.90 -7.08 0.63
N VAL A 125 -15.60 -7.41 -0.45
CA VAL A 125 -15.67 -8.76 -1.04
C VAL A 125 -15.11 -8.74 -2.46
N CYS A 126 -14.18 -9.65 -2.76
CA CYS A 126 -13.66 -9.88 -4.10
C CYS A 126 -14.33 -11.14 -4.69
N GLY A 127 -15.24 -10.95 -5.63
CA GLY A 127 -15.88 -12.03 -6.39
C GLY A 127 -15.08 -12.37 -7.65
N TYR A 128 -15.06 -13.66 -8.02
CA TYR A 128 -14.35 -14.16 -9.20
C TYR A 128 -15.14 -15.30 -9.88
N GLY A 129 -14.70 -15.71 -11.07
CA GLY A 129 -15.34 -16.79 -11.83
C GLY A 129 -16.80 -16.48 -12.19
N ASN A 130 -17.10 -15.23 -12.53
CA ASN A 130 -18.45 -14.73 -12.82
C ASN A 130 -19.45 -14.94 -11.67
N GLY A 131 -18.98 -14.83 -10.42
CA GLY A 131 -19.82 -14.96 -9.22
C GLY A 131 -19.93 -16.39 -8.67
N SER A 132 -19.13 -17.33 -9.19
CA SER A 132 -19.06 -18.70 -8.66
C SER A 132 -18.25 -18.83 -7.37
N GLY A 133 -17.40 -17.85 -7.07
CA GLY A 133 -16.60 -17.79 -5.84
C GLY A 133 -16.36 -16.36 -5.40
N GLY A 134 -15.90 -16.20 -4.16
CA GLY A 134 -15.55 -14.91 -3.60
C GLY A 134 -14.98 -15.01 -2.20
N PHE A 135 -14.16 -14.03 -1.84
CA PHE A 135 -13.58 -13.93 -0.50
C PHE A 135 -13.71 -12.51 0.04
N SER A 136 -13.83 -12.40 1.36
CA SER A 136 -13.81 -11.12 2.07
C SER A 136 -12.41 -10.84 2.60
N ASN A 137 -12.00 -9.57 2.54
CA ASN A 137 -10.78 -9.10 3.21
C ASN A 137 -10.97 -7.60 3.53
N PRO A 138 -10.83 -7.15 4.80
CA PRO A 138 -10.97 -5.74 5.16
C PRO A 138 -10.07 -4.78 4.36
N LEU A 139 -8.91 -5.24 3.91
CA LEU A 139 -8.00 -4.44 3.09
C LEU A 139 -8.59 -4.07 1.72
N LEU A 140 -9.66 -4.73 1.27
CA LEU A 140 -10.39 -4.38 0.05
C LEU A 140 -11.14 -3.04 0.16
N TYR A 141 -11.30 -2.49 1.37
CA TYR A 141 -11.80 -1.12 1.57
C TYR A 141 -10.73 -0.05 1.27
N LEU A 142 -9.46 -0.43 1.26
CA LEU A 142 -8.33 0.48 1.02
C LEU A 142 -7.93 0.42 -0.45
N GLU A 143 -8.07 1.51 -1.20
CA GLU A 143 -7.88 1.51 -2.67
C GLU A 143 -6.56 0.85 -3.12
N GLY A 144 -5.44 1.17 -2.46
CA GLY A 144 -4.13 0.61 -2.79
C GLY A 144 -4.07 -0.90 -2.61
N TYR A 145 -4.62 -1.42 -1.51
CA TYR A 145 -4.70 -2.87 -1.28
C TYR A 145 -5.75 -3.53 -2.16
N LYS A 146 -6.89 -2.87 -2.38
CA LYS A 146 -7.96 -3.33 -3.26
C LYS A 146 -7.43 -3.64 -4.65
N GLN A 147 -6.71 -2.71 -5.26
CA GLN A 147 -6.12 -2.90 -6.58
C GLN A 147 -5.10 -4.04 -6.58
N ALA A 148 -4.22 -4.11 -5.59
CA ALA A 148 -3.21 -5.16 -5.48
C ALA A 148 -3.83 -6.55 -5.29
N ILE A 149 -4.74 -6.71 -4.33
CA ILE A 149 -5.40 -7.97 -3.98
C ILE A 149 -6.30 -8.43 -5.13
N ALA A 150 -7.09 -7.53 -5.73
CA ALA A 150 -7.92 -7.87 -6.90
C ALA A 150 -7.07 -8.30 -8.10
N THR A 151 -5.96 -7.61 -8.35
CA THR A 151 -5.01 -8.00 -9.40
C THR A 151 -4.40 -9.37 -9.12
N ALA A 152 -4.03 -9.65 -7.87
CA ALA A 152 -3.50 -10.96 -7.47
C ALA A 152 -4.55 -12.07 -7.64
N ALA A 153 -5.81 -11.80 -7.28
CA ALA A 153 -6.92 -12.73 -7.46
C ALA A 153 -7.16 -13.03 -8.95
N ALA A 154 -7.16 -12.00 -9.80
CA ALA A 154 -7.28 -12.16 -11.25
C ALA A 154 -6.09 -12.95 -11.84
N ALA A 155 -4.87 -12.70 -11.36
CA ALA A 155 -3.69 -13.47 -11.77
C ALA A 155 -3.80 -14.95 -11.37
N ALA A 156 -4.25 -15.24 -10.15
CA ALA A 156 -4.50 -16.61 -9.69
C ALA A 156 -5.53 -17.31 -10.58
N CYS A 157 -6.68 -16.66 -10.84
CA CYS A 157 -7.72 -17.20 -11.73
C CYS A 157 -7.18 -17.47 -13.13
N LEU A 158 -6.43 -16.52 -13.70
CA LEU A 158 -5.84 -16.65 -15.03
C LEU A 158 -4.82 -17.80 -15.10
N LEU A 159 -4.13 -18.10 -14.01
CA LEU A 159 -3.18 -19.21 -13.90
C LEU A 159 -3.84 -20.53 -13.49
N GLY A 160 -5.14 -20.57 -13.25
CA GLY A 160 -5.88 -21.78 -12.85
C GLY A 160 -5.81 -22.11 -11.37
N TYR A 161 -5.43 -21.15 -10.52
CA TYR A 161 -5.41 -21.30 -9.06
C TYR A 161 -6.67 -20.70 -8.42
N ASN A 162 -7.05 -21.22 -7.25
CA ASN A 162 -8.11 -20.65 -6.41
C ASN A 162 -7.54 -19.46 -5.59
N PRO A 163 -8.11 -18.24 -5.69
CA PRO A 163 -7.63 -17.08 -4.95
C PRO A 163 -8.09 -17.00 -3.49
N ASP A 164 -8.88 -17.96 -2.96
CA ASP A 164 -9.44 -17.93 -1.60
C ASP A 164 -8.43 -17.63 -0.48
N SER A 165 -7.17 -18.05 -0.63
CA SER A 165 -6.12 -17.78 0.37
C SER A 165 -5.85 -16.29 0.59
N LEU A 166 -6.27 -15.42 -0.34
CA LEU A 166 -6.17 -13.96 -0.21
C LEU A 166 -7.13 -13.39 0.85
N SER A 167 -8.12 -14.15 1.31
CA SER A 167 -8.92 -13.83 2.51
C SER A 167 -8.03 -13.59 3.75
N GLY A 168 -6.97 -14.40 3.89
CA GLY A 168 -6.01 -14.31 5.00
C GLY A 168 -4.81 -13.41 4.71
N PHE A 169 -4.77 -12.71 3.56
CA PHE A 169 -3.68 -11.78 3.26
C PHE A 169 -3.71 -10.60 4.23
N THR A 170 -2.58 -10.37 4.89
CA THR A 170 -2.39 -9.25 5.80
C THR A 170 -1.60 -8.13 5.15
N SER A 171 -1.84 -6.91 5.61
CA SER A 171 -1.09 -5.71 5.26
C SER A 171 0.41 -5.85 5.50
N VAL A 172 1.19 -5.06 4.77
CA VAL A 172 2.62 -4.85 5.08
C VAL A 172 2.73 -4.01 6.36
N PRO A 173 3.60 -4.38 7.32
CA PRO A 173 3.83 -3.58 8.52
C PRO A 173 4.12 -2.10 8.19
N GLY A 174 3.49 -1.19 8.93
CA GLY A 174 3.62 0.25 8.72
C GLY A 174 2.84 0.80 7.52
N ARG A 175 2.13 -0.04 6.74
CA ARG A 175 1.30 0.39 5.60
C ARG A 175 -0.17 0.03 5.84
N LEU A 176 -0.82 0.80 6.71
CA LEU A 176 -2.21 0.61 7.14
C LEU A 176 -2.44 -0.77 7.79
N SER A 177 -1.45 -1.24 8.54
CA SER A 177 -1.54 -2.55 9.19
C SER A 177 -2.35 -2.50 10.46
N LEU A 178 -3.36 -3.37 10.56
CA LEU A 178 -4.24 -3.49 11.72
C LEU A 178 -3.71 -4.57 12.66
N THR A 179 -3.47 -4.19 13.92
CA THR A 179 -3.08 -5.08 15.01
C THR A 179 -3.92 -4.81 16.26
N SER A 180 -3.92 -5.73 17.22
CA SER A 180 -4.52 -5.51 18.55
C SER A 180 -3.44 -5.63 19.62
N GLU A 181 -3.39 -4.65 20.52
CA GLU A 181 -2.47 -4.59 21.65
C GLU A 181 -3.25 -4.37 22.94
N ASN A 182 -3.24 -5.35 23.85
CA ASN A 182 -3.99 -5.28 25.10
C ASN A 182 -5.49 -4.93 24.92
N GLY A 183 -6.08 -5.40 23.81
CA GLY A 183 -7.48 -5.10 23.46
C GLY A 183 -7.71 -3.75 22.78
N ILE A 184 -6.66 -2.96 22.53
CA ILE A 184 -6.72 -1.71 21.78
C ILE A 184 -6.37 -1.99 20.31
N THR A 185 -7.23 -1.56 19.39
CA THR A 185 -6.94 -1.66 17.96
C THR A 185 -5.92 -0.59 17.56
N VAL A 186 -4.88 -1.00 16.83
CA VAL A 186 -3.83 -0.13 16.31
C VAL A 186 -3.79 -0.24 14.80
N ILE A 187 -3.90 0.89 14.11
CA ILE A 187 -3.71 0.99 12.66
C ILE A 187 -2.40 1.72 12.40
N ASP A 188 -1.40 1.00 11.90
CA ASP A 188 -0.07 1.52 11.65
C ASP A 188 0.13 1.90 10.18
N ASN A 189 0.20 3.20 9.93
CA ASN A 189 0.55 3.83 8.66
C ASN A 189 1.83 4.68 8.82
N SER A 190 2.80 4.19 9.60
CA SER A 190 4.05 4.91 9.87
C SER A 190 5.17 4.50 8.91
N ASN A 191 5.22 5.13 7.74
CA ASN A 191 6.20 4.80 6.70
C ASN A 191 6.67 6.05 5.94
N SER A 192 7.61 5.86 5.02
CA SER A 192 8.15 6.96 4.19
C SER A 192 7.15 7.60 3.23
N GLY A 193 6.03 6.94 2.93
CA GLY A 193 4.94 7.46 2.09
C GLY A 193 3.84 8.18 2.86
N THR A 194 3.93 8.25 4.19
CA THR A 194 2.90 8.90 5.02
C THR A 194 2.80 10.39 4.70
N ASN A 195 1.56 10.85 4.58
CA ASN A 195 1.17 12.22 4.26
C ASN A 195 -0.27 12.48 4.75
N ARG A 196 -0.77 13.70 4.54
CA ARG A 196 -2.15 14.09 4.87
C ARG A 196 -3.19 13.10 4.34
N ASN A 197 -3.15 12.79 3.04
CA ASN A 197 -4.14 11.93 2.38
C ASN A 197 -4.16 10.51 2.95
N THR A 198 -2.99 9.89 3.11
CA THR A 198 -2.89 8.54 3.67
C THR A 198 -3.28 8.50 5.15
N SER A 199 -3.12 9.60 5.88
CA SER A 199 -3.57 9.73 7.28
C SER A 199 -5.10 9.77 7.38
N VAL A 200 -5.75 10.51 6.48
CA VAL A 200 -7.23 10.55 6.39
C VAL A 200 -7.77 9.16 6.02
N ILE A 201 -7.17 8.50 5.03
CA ILE A 201 -7.53 7.13 4.64
C ILE A 201 -7.41 6.17 5.84
N ALA A 202 -6.38 6.30 6.68
CA ALA A 202 -6.23 5.48 7.88
C ALA A 202 -7.39 5.69 8.87
N ALA A 203 -7.82 6.93 9.06
CA ALA A 203 -8.96 7.27 9.92
C ALA A 203 -10.30 6.79 9.37
N GLU A 204 -10.53 6.92 8.06
CA GLU A 204 -11.72 6.36 7.41
C GLU A 204 -11.75 4.84 7.50
N TYR A 205 -10.59 4.19 7.34
CA TYR A 205 -10.46 2.76 7.50
C TYR A 205 -10.77 2.31 8.94
N ALA A 206 -10.26 3.04 9.94
CA ALA A 206 -10.62 2.83 11.34
C ALA A 206 -12.13 2.90 11.54
N ARG A 207 -12.80 3.95 11.05
CA ARG A 207 -14.25 4.15 11.22
C ARG A 207 -15.11 3.09 10.53
N ARG A 208 -14.60 2.46 9.46
CA ARG A 208 -15.31 1.40 8.73
C ARG A 208 -15.15 0.04 9.38
N THR A 209 -14.01 -0.19 10.03
CA THR A 209 -13.66 -1.49 10.62
C THR A 209 -13.98 -1.54 12.11
N GLU A 210 -13.96 -0.40 12.78
CA GLU A 210 -14.14 -0.23 14.21
C GLU A 210 -15.19 0.86 14.48
N ASN A 211 -16.09 0.63 15.44
CA ASN A 211 -17.00 1.66 15.93
C ASN A 211 -16.41 2.34 17.17
N ALA A 212 -15.23 2.95 17.02
CA ALA A 212 -14.38 3.41 18.12
C ALA A 212 -13.93 4.87 17.95
N GLY A 213 -13.69 5.55 19.06
CA GLY A 213 -13.06 6.87 19.08
C GLY A 213 -11.62 6.82 18.59
N ILE A 214 -11.14 7.87 17.92
CA ILE A 214 -9.79 7.89 17.32
C ILE A 214 -8.81 8.65 18.23
N ILE A 215 -7.68 8.02 18.52
CA ILE A 215 -6.46 8.67 19.03
C ILE A 215 -5.43 8.64 17.90
N LEU A 216 -5.03 9.82 17.43
CA LEU A 216 -4.15 9.97 16.27
C LEU A 216 -2.72 10.29 16.73
N VAL A 217 -1.73 9.52 16.30
CA VAL A 217 -0.31 9.87 16.39
C VAL A 217 0.13 10.32 15.01
N ILE A 218 0.63 11.54 14.85
CA ILE A 218 0.87 12.12 13.53
C ILE A 218 2.10 13.03 13.51
N GLY A 219 2.86 13.01 12.43
CA GLY A 219 3.98 13.94 12.24
C GLY A 219 5.16 13.31 11.51
N ILE A 220 6.37 13.73 11.85
CA ILE A 220 7.60 13.33 11.17
C ILE A 220 8.75 13.12 12.17
N GLU A 221 9.48 12.01 12.03
CA GLU A 221 10.60 11.67 12.93
C GLU A 221 11.95 12.22 12.45
N SER A 222 12.12 12.48 11.15
CA SER A 222 13.34 13.06 10.58
C SER A 222 13.05 13.82 9.27
N GLU A 223 13.58 15.04 9.14
CA GLU A 223 13.39 15.93 7.97
C GLU A 223 14.03 15.43 6.67
N THR A 224 14.74 14.29 6.69
CA THR A 224 15.51 13.81 5.55
C THR A 224 14.69 13.02 4.51
N VAL A 225 13.40 12.78 4.75
CA VAL A 225 12.53 12.04 3.82
C VAL A 225 12.15 12.91 2.61
N CYS A 226 12.15 12.31 1.40
CA CYS A 226 12.12 12.99 0.09
C CYS A 226 11.00 14.03 -0.15
N GLU A 227 9.97 14.04 0.69
CA GLU A 227 8.92 15.05 0.78
C GLU A 227 8.54 15.18 2.26
N GLY A 228 8.58 16.38 2.85
CA GLY A 228 8.24 16.57 4.26
C GLY A 228 6.78 16.22 4.58
N PHE A 229 6.43 16.22 5.88
CA PHE A 229 5.04 16.28 6.33
C PHE A 229 4.88 17.62 7.05
N SER A 230 4.41 18.64 6.32
CA SER A 230 4.49 20.03 6.79
C SER A 230 3.54 20.29 7.96
N LYS A 231 3.76 21.39 8.69
CA LYS A 231 2.87 21.84 9.76
C LYS A 231 1.43 21.98 9.25
N GLU A 232 1.26 22.61 8.09
CA GLU A 232 -0.04 22.84 7.46
C GLU A 232 -0.75 21.54 7.10
N ASP A 233 -0.01 20.57 6.55
CA ASP A 233 -0.55 19.26 6.20
C ASP A 233 -0.96 18.46 7.45
N VAL A 234 -0.17 18.51 8.52
CA VAL A 234 -0.48 17.84 9.80
C VAL A 234 -1.70 18.49 10.45
N THR A 235 -1.73 19.82 10.57
CA THR A 235 -2.88 20.55 11.12
C THR A 235 -4.14 20.27 10.31
N SER A 236 -4.04 20.28 8.98
CA SER A 236 -5.18 19.98 8.11
C SER A 236 -5.66 18.53 8.25
N ALA A 237 -4.74 17.57 8.41
CA ALA A 237 -5.10 16.18 8.66
C ALA A 237 -5.83 16.02 10.01
N ILE A 238 -5.33 16.66 11.07
CA ILE A 238 -6.00 16.64 12.39
C ILE A 238 -7.40 17.24 12.30
N ALA A 239 -7.55 18.40 11.64
CA ALA A 239 -8.85 19.06 11.50
C ALA A 239 -9.87 18.26 10.67
N GLU A 240 -9.42 17.51 9.66
CA GLU A 240 -10.27 16.64 8.85
C GLU A 240 -10.60 15.32 9.58
N ILE A 241 -9.61 14.73 10.24
CA ILE A 241 -9.76 13.47 10.98
C ILE A 241 -10.58 13.69 12.23
N LYS A 242 -10.53 14.84 12.89
CA LYS A 242 -11.25 15.13 14.14
C LYS A 242 -11.06 14.04 15.19
N PRO A 243 -9.80 13.70 15.55
CA PRO A 243 -9.55 12.71 16.58
C PRO A 243 -9.96 13.28 17.95
N GLU A 244 -10.20 12.43 18.93
CA GLU A 244 -10.41 12.91 20.30
C GLU A 244 -9.11 13.49 20.88
N CYS A 245 -8.00 12.86 20.54
CA CYS A 245 -6.65 13.27 20.92
C CYS A 245 -5.71 13.14 19.72
N ALA A 246 -4.82 14.12 19.55
CA ALA A 246 -3.70 14.03 18.63
C ALA A 246 -2.37 14.11 19.39
N VAL A 247 -1.48 13.14 19.16
CA VAL A 247 -0.09 13.16 19.63
C VAL A 247 0.80 13.54 18.45
N VAL A 248 1.24 14.80 18.44
CA VAL A 248 2.06 15.37 17.37
C VAL A 248 3.54 15.00 17.58
N VAL A 249 4.14 14.38 16.57
CA VAL A 249 5.51 13.86 16.60
C VAL A 249 6.44 14.71 15.74
N GLY A 250 7.52 15.22 16.32
CA GLY A 250 8.59 15.90 15.60
C GLY A 250 8.86 17.34 16.06
N ASP A 251 10.15 17.70 16.13
CA ASP A 251 10.59 19.00 16.67
C ASP A 251 10.05 20.20 15.90
N SER A 252 10.01 20.13 14.57
CA SER A 252 9.50 21.19 13.71
C SER A 252 7.99 21.40 13.85
N LEU A 253 7.28 20.49 14.52
CA LEU A 253 5.83 20.53 14.73
C LEU A 253 5.44 20.91 16.17
N LYS A 254 6.40 21.23 17.05
CA LYS A 254 6.15 21.70 18.43
C LYS A 254 5.32 22.98 18.51
N GLY A 255 5.24 23.73 17.41
CA GLY A 255 4.39 24.92 17.33
C GLY A 255 2.92 24.65 17.00
N ILE A 256 2.50 23.39 16.83
CA ILE A 256 1.08 23.02 16.74
C ILE A 256 0.52 22.97 18.15
N VAL A 257 -0.45 23.81 18.47
CA VAL A 257 -0.98 23.97 19.82
C VAL A 257 -2.49 23.79 19.86
N GLN A 258 -3.05 23.74 21.07
CA GLN A 258 -4.49 23.55 21.28
C GLN A 258 -5.32 24.66 20.59
N GLU A 259 -4.82 25.90 20.64
CA GLU A 259 -5.47 27.09 20.07
C GLU A 259 -5.63 27.02 18.54
N ASP A 260 -4.82 26.21 17.85
CA ASP A 260 -4.96 25.98 16.41
C ASP A 260 -6.29 25.25 16.07
N PHE A 261 -6.93 24.62 17.08
CA PHE A 261 -8.14 23.81 16.93
C PHE A 261 -9.33 24.30 17.78
N ASP A 262 -9.14 25.24 18.70
CA ASP A 262 -10.20 25.73 19.61
C ASP A 262 -11.38 26.42 18.90
N ASN A 263 -11.17 26.91 17.67
CA ASN A 263 -12.24 27.49 16.84
C ASN A 263 -12.96 26.45 15.96
N THR A 264 -12.52 25.19 16.00
CA THR A 264 -13.24 24.08 15.36
C THR A 264 -14.23 23.51 16.37
N SER A 265 -15.40 23.05 15.93
CA SER A 265 -16.47 22.52 16.80
C SER A 265 -16.09 21.22 17.55
N ASP A 266 -14.86 20.75 17.38
CA ASP A 266 -14.38 19.45 17.80
C ASP A 266 -13.20 19.64 18.77
N ASN A 267 -13.43 19.39 20.06
CA ASN A 267 -12.44 19.53 21.14
C ASN A 267 -11.31 18.48 21.04
N THR A 268 -10.51 18.52 19.99
CA THR A 268 -9.33 17.65 19.83
C THR A 268 -8.27 18.07 20.85
N ILE A 269 -7.82 17.16 21.72
CA ILE A 269 -6.76 17.45 22.69
C ILE A 269 -5.39 17.21 22.05
N ILE A 270 -4.51 18.21 22.10
CA ILE A 270 -3.16 18.13 21.52
C ILE A 270 -2.11 17.73 22.58
N TYR A 271 -1.30 16.72 22.24
CA TYR A 271 -0.10 16.29 22.95
C TYR A 271 1.10 16.30 22.01
N HIS A 272 2.30 16.24 22.58
CA HIS A 272 3.55 16.13 21.81
C HIS A 272 4.38 14.93 22.23
N ALA A 273 5.14 14.40 21.27
CA ALA A 273 6.14 13.37 21.48
C ALA A 273 7.35 13.59 20.58
N ASP A 274 8.51 13.07 20.98
CA ASP A 274 9.77 13.30 20.24
C ASP A 274 9.91 12.36 19.04
N ASN A 275 9.28 11.18 19.08
CA ASN A 275 9.40 10.15 18.05
C ASN A 275 8.17 9.23 18.01
N LEU A 276 8.10 8.35 16.99
CA LEU A 276 7.00 7.40 16.80
C LEU A 276 6.79 6.50 18.03
N GLU A 277 7.87 6.02 18.64
CA GLU A 277 7.79 5.09 19.77
C GLU A 277 7.17 5.74 21.01
N SER A 278 7.66 6.92 21.38
CA SER A 278 7.10 7.71 22.49
C SER A 278 5.66 8.17 22.19
N GLY A 279 5.35 8.55 20.94
CA GLY A 279 4.00 8.90 20.51
C GLY A 279 3.01 7.74 20.60
N ARG A 280 3.39 6.56 20.11
CA ARG A 280 2.59 5.33 20.23
C ARG A 280 2.35 4.95 21.69
N LYS A 281 3.40 4.96 22.52
CA LYS A 281 3.28 4.66 23.94
C LYS A 281 2.27 5.59 24.62
N ARG A 282 2.38 6.89 24.37
CA ARG A 282 1.47 7.89 24.93
C ARG A 282 0.02 7.68 24.48
N ALA A 283 -0.20 7.38 23.20
CA ALA A 283 -1.52 7.09 22.67
C ALA A 283 -2.16 5.84 23.29
N LEU A 284 -1.38 4.77 23.48
CA LEU A 284 -1.84 3.54 24.13
C LEU A 284 -2.18 3.76 25.61
N GLU A 285 -1.40 4.58 26.32
CA GLU A 285 -1.74 4.98 27.71
C GLU A 285 -3.06 5.74 27.76
N ILE A 286 -3.28 6.71 26.86
CA ILE A 286 -4.55 7.46 26.77
C ILE A 286 -5.71 6.49 26.50
N ALA A 287 -5.56 5.59 25.52
CA ALA A 287 -6.57 4.60 25.18
C ALA A 287 -6.91 3.66 26.36
N GLY A 288 -5.89 3.22 27.11
CA GLY A 288 -6.06 2.31 28.25
C GLY A 288 -6.70 2.95 29.48
N VAL A 289 -6.47 4.24 29.72
CA VAL A 289 -7.09 4.97 30.85
C VAL A 289 -8.60 5.13 30.65
N SER A 290 -9.05 5.36 29.41
CA SER A 290 -10.49 5.49 29.10
C SER A 290 -11.27 4.16 29.14
N GLY A 291 -10.59 3.01 29.09
CA GLY A 291 -11.24 1.68 29.07
C GLY A 291 -11.60 1.08 30.43
N ASN A 292 -11.15 1.68 31.54
CA ASN A 292 -11.38 1.14 32.90
C ASN A 292 -12.72 1.56 33.54
N GLU A 293 -13.55 2.37 32.86
CA GLU A 293 -14.89 2.79 33.33
C GLU A 293 -16.05 2.26 32.44
N VAL A 294 -15.93 1.07 31.84
CA VAL A 294 -16.99 0.52 30.98
C VAL A 294 -18.12 -0.09 31.81
N LYS A 295 -19.25 0.62 31.93
CA LYS A 295 -20.54 0.06 32.39
C LYS A 295 -21.19 -0.74 31.26
N GLN A 296 -21.93 -1.77 31.66
CA GLN A 296 -22.60 -2.74 30.78
C GLN A 296 -23.54 -2.04 29.78
N GLY A 297 -23.19 -2.08 28.49
CA GLY A 297 -23.96 -1.47 27.38
C GLY A 297 -23.17 -0.58 26.42
N ASP A 298 -21.87 -0.37 26.64
CA ASP A 298 -21.06 0.54 25.83
C ASP A 298 -20.38 -0.17 24.64
N CYS A 299 -20.57 0.38 23.44
CA CYS A 299 -19.95 -0.07 22.18
C CYS A 299 -18.73 0.80 21.79
N GLY A 300 -18.09 1.50 22.73
CA GLY A 300 -17.03 2.47 22.43
C GLY A 300 -15.63 2.03 22.85
N GLY A 301 -14.93 1.27 22.01
CA GLY A 301 -13.47 1.11 22.11
C GLY A 301 -12.72 2.40 21.69
N LYS A 302 -11.40 2.43 21.87
CA LYS A 302 -10.53 3.44 21.25
C LYS A 302 -9.64 2.76 20.21
N THR A 303 -9.44 3.43 19.08
CA THR A 303 -8.51 3.01 18.03
C THR A 303 -7.36 3.99 17.99
N VAL A 304 -6.14 3.46 18.10
CA VAL A 304 -4.91 4.24 17.92
C VAL A 304 -4.51 4.17 16.45
N ILE A 305 -4.25 5.31 15.84
CA ILE A 305 -3.79 5.40 14.45
C ILE A 305 -2.41 6.02 14.45
N LEU A 306 -1.43 5.34 13.85
CA LEU A 306 -0.07 5.81 13.72
C LEU A 306 0.17 6.32 12.31
N CYS A 307 0.37 7.62 12.17
CA CYS A 307 0.57 8.34 10.91
C CYS A 307 1.84 9.19 11.00
N VAL A 308 2.95 8.56 11.35
CA VAL A 308 4.25 9.23 11.45
C VAL A 308 5.09 8.91 10.24
N LYS A 309 5.57 9.95 9.54
CA LYS A 309 6.51 9.78 8.45
C LYS A 309 7.87 9.36 9.00
N THR A 310 8.29 8.15 8.66
CA THR A 310 9.56 7.57 9.09
C THR A 310 10.32 6.99 7.91
N TRP A 311 11.58 6.61 8.11
CA TRP A 311 12.38 5.89 7.10
C TRP A 311 12.08 4.39 7.00
N ARG A 312 11.16 3.89 7.82
CA ARG A 312 10.82 2.47 7.91
C ARG A 312 9.96 2.02 6.71
#